data_AF-A0A0T6BIF3-F1
#
_entry.id   AF-A0A0T6BIF3-F1
#
_cell.length_a   1.000
_cell.length_b   1.000
_cell.length_c   1.000
_cell.angle_alpha   90.00
_cell.angle_beta   90.00
_cell.angle_gamma   90.00
#
_symmetry.space_group_name_H-M   'P 1'
#
loop_
_entity.id
_entity.type
_entity.pdbx_description
1 polymer ?
#
loop_
_entity_poly.entity_id
_entity_poly.type
_entity_poly.pdbx_seq_one_letter_code
_entity_poly.pdbx_strand_id
1 'polypeptide(L)'
;MKHYEVTKHAVDRTVERLGIKREHAKGHLLNLMQTAYYVGQQSNANGRITKIFDHINSRTRLLVNDSAIVTVYPMADPLDATSNELPDEMKTALRRKANAMIRRIKRERRALNVQLAEKNLEIAQLELNRAKARSNKVIASIDEKISVLKSEHGELASKLSELTEKEKGVAAYV
;
A
#
# COMPACT_ATOMS: atom_id res chain seq x y z
N MET A 1 3.34 18.42 -4.09
CA MET A 1 3.00 17.74 -2.82
C MET A 1 1.52 17.99 -2.55
N LYS A 2 0.74 16.97 -2.14
CA LYS A 2 -0.67 17.23 -1.78
C LYS A 2 -0.71 17.99 -0.46
N HIS A 3 -1.35 19.15 -0.44
CA HIS A 3 -1.56 19.92 0.78
C HIS A 3 -2.74 19.30 1.53
N TYR A 4 -2.48 18.84 2.74
CA TYR A 4 -3.52 18.36 3.65
C TYR A 4 -3.84 19.45 4.67
N GLU A 5 -5.13 19.63 4.95
CA GLU A 5 -5.59 20.48 6.04
C GLU A 5 -5.79 19.63 7.30
N VAL A 6 -5.60 20.23 8.48
CA VAL A 6 -5.81 19.57 9.76
C VAL A 6 -7.01 20.21 10.43
N THR A 7 -8.05 19.41 10.68
CA THR A 7 -9.25 19.91 11.36
C THR A 7 -8.99 20.18 12.84
N LYS A 8 -9.78 21.06 13.45
CA LYS A 8 -9.75 21.30 14.90
C LYS A 8 -9.95 20.00 15.69
N HIS A 9 -10.86 19.14 15.22
CA HIS A 9 -11.13 17.84 15.83
C HIS A 9 -9.89 16.93 15.83
N ALA A 10 -9.15 16.86 14.71
CA ALA A 10 -7.92 16.08 14.65
C ALA A 10 -6.86 16.61 15.63
N VAL A 11 -6.74 17.94 15.78
CA VAL A 11 -5.83 18.56 16.77
C VAL A 11 -6.23 18.14 18.19
N ASP A 12 -7.50 18.26 18.55
CA ASP A 12 -8.01 17.88 19.87
C ASP A 12 -7.72 16.40 20.16
N ARG A 13 -8.02 15.50 19.21
CA ARG A 13 -7.75 14.06 19.36
C ARG A 13 -6.26 13.71 19.42
N THR A 14 -5.40 14.49 18.77
CA THR A 14 -3.94 14.29 18.86
C THR A 14 -3.45 14.58 20.27
N VAL A 15 -3.95 15.65 20.89
CA VAL A 15 -3.61 15.97 22.28
C VAL A 15 -4.12 14.88 23.21
N GLU A 16 -5.40 14.51 23.08
CA GLU A 16 -6.04 13.53 23.96
C GLU A 16 -5.47 12.12 23.84
N ARG A 17 -5.22 11.65 22.61
CA ARG A 17 -4.91 10.23 22.34
C ARG A 17 -3.42 9.96 22.15
N LEU A 18 -2.66 10.94 21.68
CA LEU A 18 -1.23 10.79 21.40
C LEU A 18 -0.36 11.57 22.39
N GLY A 19 -0.95 12.37 23.29
CA GLY A 19 -0.23 13.14 24.30
C GLY A 19 0.65 14.27 23.74
N ILE A 20 0.45 14.66 22.48
CA ILE A 20 1.23 15.73 21.83
C ILE A 20 0.69 17.09 22.27
N LYS A 21 1.59 18.04 22.57
CA LYS A 21 1.19 19.42 22.88
C LYS A 21 0.40 20.02 21.71
N ARG A 22 -0.67 20.75 22.03
CA ARG A 22 -1.61 21.34 21.06
C ARG A 22 -0.92 22.17 19.97
N GLU A 23 0.10 22.93 20.35
CA GLU A 23 0.90 23.79 19.45
C GLU A 23 1.63 22.98 18.37
N HIS A 24 2.09 21.77 18.70
CA HIS A 24 2.83 20.91 17.80
C HIS A 24 1.95 19.92 17.04
N ALA A 25 0.70 19.71 17.47
CA ALA A 25 -0.21 18.72 16.91
C ALA A 25 -0.40 18.88 15.39
N LYS A 26 -0.61 20.10 14.89
CA LYS A 26 -0.82 20.36 13.46
C LYS A 26 0.41 19.97 12.64
N GLY A 27 1.60 20.42 13.03
CA GLY A 27 2.85 20.11 12.34
C GLY A 27 3.17 18.61 12.40
N HIS A 28 2.94 17.99 13.56
CA HIS A 28 3.12 16.56 13.77
C HIS A 28 2.27 15.73 12.79
N LEU A 29 0.96 15.99 12.71
CA LEU A 29 0.07 15.27 11.80
C LEU A 29 0.45 15.42 10.33
N LEU A 30 0.86 16.62 9.90
CA LEU A 30 1.32 16.84 8.53
C LEU A 30 2.59 16.05 8.23
N ASN A 31 3.53 15.99 9.17
CA ASN A 31 4.75 15.20 9.02
C ASN A 31 4.44 13.70 8.94
N LEU A 32 3.56 13.18 9.81
CA LEU A 32 3.13 11.79 9.74
C LEU A 32 2.48 11.45 8.40
N MET A 33 1.68 12.37 7.86
CA MET A 33 0.97 12.17 6.60
C MET A 33 1.91 12.08 5.38
N GLN A 34 3.13 12.64 5.46
CA GLN A 34 4.11 12.55 4.36
C GLN A 34 4.61 11.12 4.15
N THR A 35 4.72 10.35 5.22
CA THR A 35 5.25 8.98 5.24
C THR A 35 4.19 7.92 5.56
N ALA A 36 2.92 8.33 5.72
CA ALA A 36 1.82 7.42 5.99
C ALA A 36 1.42 6.61 4.75
N TYR A 37 1.05 5.36 4.97
CA TYR A 37 0.62 4.44 3.91
C TYR A 37 -0.89 4.41 3.82
N TYR A 38 -1.43 4.48 2.60
CA TYR A 38 -2.84 4.25 2.38
C TYR A 38 -3.20 2.78 2.66
N VAL A 39 -4.19 2.54 3.52
CA VAL A 39 -4.63 1.20 3.94
C VAL A 39 -5.99 0.84 3.37
N GLY A 40 -6.82 1.83 3.06
CA GLY A 40 -8.13 1.59 2.48
C GLY A 40 -9.06 2.77 2.69
N GLN A 41 -10.34 2.55 2.42
CA GLN A 41 -11.39 3.55 2.58
C GLN A 41 -12.60 2.93 3.25
N GLN A 42 -13.29 3.73 4.06
CA GLN A 42 -14.50 3.34 4.74
C GLN A 42 -15.54 4.45 4.60
N SER A 43 -16.79 4.07 4.35
CA SER A 43 -17.90 5.02 4.39
C SER A 43 -18.18 5.38 5.85
N ASN A 44 -18.21 6.67 6.17
CA ASN A 44 -18.61 7.11 7.50
C ASN A 44 -20.13 7.00 7.69
N ALA A 45 -20.61 7.22 8.91
CA ALA A 45 -22.04 7.19 9.23
C ALA A 45 -22.89 8.18 8.40
N ASN A 46 -22.27 9.19 7.80
CA ASN A 46 -22.90 10.21 6.97
C ASN A 46 -22.74 9.91 5.46
N GLY A 47 -22.32 8.70 5.09
CA GLY A 47 -22.14 8.27 3.69
C GLY A 47 -20.92 8.85 2.98
N ARG A 48 -20.04 9.60 3.67
CA ARG A 48 -18.81 10.14 3.07
C ARG A 48 -17.67 9.14 3.15
N ILE A 49 -16.93 9.02 2.05
CA ILE A 49 -15.79 8.12 1.94
C ILE A 49 -14.61 8.72 2.70
N THR A 50 -14.21 8.07 3.78
CA THR A 50 -13.03 8.45 4.56
C THR A 50 -11.90 7.50 4.21
N LYS A 51 -10.77 8.05 3.80
CA LYS A 51 -9.53 7.32 3.49
C LYS A 51 -8.75 7.09 4.78
N ILE A 52 -8.24 5.88 4.95
CA ILE A 52 -7.46 5.45 6.11
C ILE A 52 -6.00 5.41 5.69
N PHE A 53 -5.16 6.10 6.46
CA PHE A 53 -3.72 6.11 6.30
C PHE A 53 -3.05 5.68 7.61
N ASP A 54 -2.12 4.74 7.55
CA ASP A 54 -1.38 4.27 8.72
C ASP A 54 0.08 4.72 8.64
N HIS A 55 0.55 5.38 9.70
CA HIS A 55 1.95 5.67 9.89
C HIS A 55 2.55 4.64 10.85
N ILE A 56 3.30 3.68 10.27
CA ILE A 56 3.79 2.49 10.99
C ILE A 56 4.73 2.86 12.14
N ASN A 57 5.66 3.79 11.91
CA ASN A 57 6.71 4.11 12.88
C ASN A 57 6.19 4.82 14.13
N SER A 58 5.21 5.72 13.97
CA SER A 58 4.57 6.42 15.09
C SER A 58 3.33 5.68 15.61
N ARG A 59 3.01 4.52 15.02
CA ARG A 59 1.80 3.74 15.31
C ARG A 59 0.55 4.62 15.34
N THR A 60 0.35 5.42 14.29
CA THR A 60 -0.77 6.37 14.22
C THR A 60 -1.59 6.13 12.97
N ARG A 61 -2.90 5.90 13.15
CA ARG A 61 -3.88 5.84 12.08
C ARG A 61 -4.53 7.21 11.88
N LEU A 62 -4.47 7.71 10.67
CA LEU A 62 -5.01 8.99 10.20
C LEU A 62 -6.23 8.72 9.33
N LEU A 63 -7.35 9.37 9.65
CA LEU A 63 -8.56 9.34 8.84
C LEU A 63 -8.69 10.67 8.09
N VAL A 64 -8.70 10.56 6.76
CA VAL A 64 -8.68 11.69 5.84
C VAL A 64 -9.95 11.70 5.01
N ASN A 65 -10.70 12.80 5.06
CA ASN A 65 -11.82 13.04 4.17
C ASN A 65 -11.36 14.02 3.10
N ASP A 66 -11.39 13.62 1.83
CA ASP A 66 -10.85 14.37 0.69
C ASP A 66 -9.38 14.78 0.89
N SER A 67 -9.14 16.02 1.37
CA SER A 67 -7.83 16.58 1.67
C SER A 67 -7.69 17.08 3.12
N ALA A 68 -8.61 16.71 4.01
CA ALA A 68 -8.60 17.12 5.41
C ALA A 68 -8.42 15.93 6.36
N ILE A 69 -7.45 16.02 7.27
CA ILE A 69 -7.26 15.08 8.37
C ILE A 69 -8.35 15.35 9.40
N VAL A 70 -9.28 14.41 9.53
CA VAL A 70 -10.49 14.54 10.36
C VAL A 70 -10.23 14.04 11.78
N THR A 71 -9.61 12.87 11.93
CA THR A 71 -9.37 12.26 13.23
C THR A 71 -8.17 11.34 13.21
N VAL A 72 -7.66 11.01 14.40
CA VAL A 72 -6.49 10.15 14.59
C VAL A 72 -6.71 9.11 15.68
N TYR A 73 -6.17 7.92 15.48
CA TYR A 73 -6.19 6.84 16.45
C TYR A 73 -4.77 6.31 16.67
N PRO A 74 -4.37 6.01 17.91
CA PRO A 74 -3.20 5.17 18.13
C PRO A 74 -3.50 3.78 17.55
N MET A 75 -2.54 3.23 16.82
CA MET A 75 -2.60 1.86 16.37
C MET A 75 -2.27 0.95 17.55
N ALA A 76 -2.89 -0.24 17.56
CA ALA A 76 -2.50 -1.29 18.50
C ALA A 76 -1.00 -1.51 18.39
N ASP A 77 -0.36 -1.77 19.51
CA ASP A 77 1.06 -2.10 19.59
C ASP A 77 1.38 -3.38 18.78
N PRO A 78 2.61 -3.52 18.24
CA PRO A 78 2.97 -4.75 17.53
C PRO A 78 2.94 -5.92 18.53
N LEU A 79 2.80 -7.15 18.04
CA LEU A 79 2.77 -8.35 18.90
C LEU A 79 3.97 -8.45 19.86
N ASP A 80 5.06 -7.76 19.55
CA ASP A 80 6.34 -7.72 20.27
C ASP A 80 6.41 -6.66 21.36
N ALA A 81 5.52 -5.66 21.32
CA ALA A 81 5.44 -4.73 22.43
C ALA A 81 4.83 -5.46 23.63
N THR A 82 5.24 -5.01 24.81
CA THR A 82 4.91 -5.49 26.15
C THR A 82 3.42 -5.41 26.50
N SER A 83 2.50 -5.46 25.54
CA SER A 83 1.08 -5.59 25.78
C SER A 83 0.78 -7.00 26.32
N ASN A 84 0.29 -7.02 27.56
CA ASN A 84 -0.06 -8.20 28.37
C ASN A 84 -1.30 -8.97 27.85
N GLU A 85 -1.66 -8.85 26.58
CA GLU A 85 -2.96 -9.32 26.08
C GLU A 85 -2.96 -10.75 25.53
N LEU A 86 -1.80 -11.31 25.18
CA LEU A 86 -1.67 -12.65 24.61
C LEU A 86 -0.54 -13.43 25.29
N PRO A 87 -0.77 -14.70 25.69
CA PRO A 87 0.29 -15.59 26.15
C PRO A 87 1.42 -15.71 25.12
N ASP A 88 2.65 -15.86 25.59
CA ASP A 88 3.85 -15.90 24.73
C ASP A 88 3.82 -17.02 23.68
N GLU A 89 3.19 -18.16 24.00
CA GLU A 89 2.99 -19.26 23.06
C GLU A 89 2.11 -18.85 21.88
N MET A 90 1.03 -18.08 22.13
CA MET A 90 0.16 -17.56 21.09
C MET A 90 0.85 -16.49 20.26
N LYS A 91 1.61 -15.58 20.88
CA LYS A 91 2.45 -14.60 20.17
C LYS A 91 3.43 -15.29 19.24
N THR A 92 4.09 -16.35 19.73
CA THR A 92 5.04 -17.14 18.94
C THR A 92 4.36 -17.86 17.77
N ALA A 93 3.18 -18.43 17.97
CA ALA A 93 2.41 -19.08 16.91
C ALA A 93 1.98 -18.08 15.82
N LEU A 94 1.49 -16.90 16.22
CA LEU A 94 1.11 -15.81 15.32
C LEU A 94 2.31 -15.32 14.51
N ARG A 95 3.47 -15.07 15.15
CA ARG A 95 4.72 -14.70 14.45
C ARG A 95 5.15 -15.76 13.44
N ARG A 96 5.11 -17.05 13.81
CA ARG A 96 5.47 -18.14 12.90
C ARG A 96 4.58 -18.16 11.66
N LYS A 97 3.26 -18.00 11.85
CA LYS A 97 2.29 -17.97 10.77
C LYS A 97 2.45 -16.73 9.88
N ALA A 98 2.65 -15.57 10.48
CA ALA A 98 2.87 -14.32 9.74
C ALA A 98 4.19 -14.36 8.95
N ASN A 99 5.28 -14.87 9.53
CA ASN A 99 6.55 -15.09 8.82
C ASN A 99 6.42 -16.13 7.70
N ALA A 100 5.61 -17.17 7.86
CA ALA A 100 5.30 -18.11 6.78
C ALA A 100 4.54 -17.42 5.64
N MET A 101 3.59 -16.53 5.97
CA MET A 101 2.84 -15.73 5.00
C MET A 101 3.75 -14.76 4.24
N ILE A 102 4.62 -14.01 4.93
CA ILE A 102 5.62 -13.12 4.31
C ILE A 102 6.52 -13.91 3.35
N ARG A 103 7.03 -15.08 3.76
CA ARG A 103 7.85 -15.93 2.89
C ARG A 103 7.10 -16.45 1.66
N ARG A 104 5.80 -16.73 1.79
CA ARG A 104 4.95 -17.11 0.64
C ARG A 104 4.77 -15.93 -0.31
N ILE A 105 4.41 -14.75 0.21
CA ILE A 105 4.23 -13.54 -0.60
C ILE A 105 5.53 -13.18 -1.35
N LYS A 106 6.69 -13.23 -0.69
CA LYS A 106 7.99 -12.99 -1.34
C LYS A 106 8.27 -13.95 -2.51
N ARG A 107 7.90 -15.23 -2.37
CA ARG A 107 8.04 -16.23 -3.46
C ARG A 107 7.11 -15.92 -4.62
N GLU A 108 5.83 -15.63 -4.34
CA GLU A 108 4.85 -15.27 -5.36
C GLU A 108 5.25 -13.98 -6.09
N ARG A 109 5.72 -12.96 -5.38
CA ARG A 109 6.24 -11.72 -5.98
C ARG A 109 7.44 -11.98 -6.88
N ARG A 110 8.37 -12.85 -6.47
CA ARG A 110 9.51 -13.22 -7.31
C ARG A 110 9.06 -13.89 -8.61
N ALA A 111 8.10 -14.81 -8.54
CA ALA A 111 7.54 -15.46 -9.73
C ALA A 111 6.86 -14.45 -10.67
N LEU A 112 6.05 -13.53 -10.13
CA LEU A 112 5.42 -12.48 -10.94
C LEU A 112 6.43 -11.52 -11.56
N ASN A 113 7.49 -11.14 -10.85
CA ASN A 113 8.56 -10.32 -11.41
C ASN A 113 9.26 -11.00 -12.60
N VAL A 114 9.49 -12.31 -12.52
CA VAL A 114 10.05 -13.06 -13.65
C VAL A 114 9.09 -13.04 -14.84
N GLN A 115 7.79 -13.31 -14.62
CA GLN A 115 6.78 -13.27 -15.68
C GLN A 115 6.67 -11.88 -16.34
N LEU A 116 6.71 -10.81 -15.55
CA LEU A 116 6.73 -9.43 -16.08
C LEU A 116 7.97 -9.16 -16.93
N ALA A 117 9.14 -9.64 -16.51
CA ALA A 117 10.38 -9.49 -17.26
C ALA A 117 10.34 -10.28 -18.59
N GLU A 118 9.82 -11.51 -18.56
CA GLU A 118 9.63 -12.33 -19.76
C GLU A 118 8.66 -11.67 -20.75
N LYS A 119 7.52 -11.16 -20.28
CA LYS A 119 6.55 -10.45 -21.11
C LYS A 119 7.12 -9.16 -21.69
N ASN A 120 7.92 -8.42 -20.92
CA ASN A 120 8.62 -7.24 -21.43
C ASN A 120 9.62 -7.59 -22.54
N LEU A 121 10.34 -8.71 -22.42
CA LEU A 121 11.24 -9.20 -23.45
C LEU A 121 10.46 -9.54 -24.73
N GLU A 122 9.32 -10.22 -24.59
CA GLU A 122 8.44 -10.56 -25.72
C GLU A 122 7.92 -9.30 -26.44
N ILE A 123 7.46 -8.30 -25.68
CA ILE A 123 7.04 -7.00 -26.22
C ILE A 123 8.19 -6.32 -26.96
N ALA A 124 9.37 -6.24 -26.36
CA ALA A 124 10.54 -5.61 -26.98
C ALA A 124 10.96 -6.31 -28.28
N GLN A 125 10.86 -7.64 -28.32
CA GLN A 125 11.14 -8.42 -29.53
C GLN A 125 10.12 -8.14 -30.65
N LEU A 126 8.85 -7.99 -30.30
CA LEU A 126 7.80 -7.60 -31.26
C LEU A 126 7.97 -6.16 -31.73
N GLU A 127 8.34 -5.24 -30.86
CA GLU A 127 8.64 -3.85 -31.23
C GLU A 127 9.84 -3.77 -32.19
N LEU A 128 10.88 -4.59 -31.98
CA LEU A 128 11.98 -4.74 -32.93
C LEU A 128 11.51 -5.29 -34.28
N ASN A 129 10.66 -6.32 -34.27
CA ASN A 129 10.10 -6.90 -35.49
C ASN A 129 9.22 -5.90 -36.24
N ARG A 130 8.44 -5.10 -35.52
CA ARG A 130 7.64 -4.00 -36.06
C ARG A 130 8.51 -2.98 -36.77
N ALA A 131 9.62 -2.57 -36.16
CA ALA A 131 10.56 -1.61 -36.75
C ALA A 131 11.23 -2.14 -38.02
N LYS A 132 11.43 -3.47 -38.11
CA LYS A 132 11.98 -4.13 -39.31
C LYS A 132 10.94 -4.38 -40.41
N ALA A 133 9.65 -4.42 -40.06
CA ALA A 133 8.59 -4.75 -40.99
C ALA A 133 8.36 -3.60 -42.00
N ARG A 134 8.21 -3.95 -43.27
CA ARG A 134 7.93 -2.99 -44.36
C ARG A 134 6.48 -2.99 -44.83
N SER A 135 5.73 -4.05 -44.52
CA SER A 135 4.33 -4.21 -44.94
C SER A 135 3.38 -3.70 -43.86
N ASN A 136 2.47 -2.80 -44.23
CA ASN A 136 1.45 -2.26 -43.32
C ASN A 136 0.57 -3.35 -42.70
N LYS A 137 0.27 -4.42 -43.46
CA LYS A 137 -0.51 -5.56 -42.94
C LYS A 137 0.23 -6.31 -41.83
N VAL A 138 1.55 -6.48 -42.00
CA VAL A 138 2.40 -7.13 -41.00
C VAL A 138 2.55 -6.26 -39.76
N ILE A 139 2.75 -4.94 -39.94
CA ILE A 139 2.80 -3.98 -38.84
C ILE A 139 1.51 -4.03 -38.01
N ALA A 140 0.34 -4.00 -38.65
CA ALA A 140 -0.94 -4.07 -37.97
C ALA A 140 -1.11 -5.36 -37.13
N SER A 141 -0.70 -6.51 -37.68
CA SER A 141 -0.74 -7.78 -36.93
C SER A 141 0.21 -7.79 -35.74
N ILE A 142 1.39 -7.16 -35.86
CA ILE A 142 2.33 -7.05 -34.74
C ILE A 142 1.79 -6.08 -33.67
N ASP A 143 1.17 -4.97 -34.08
CA ASP A 143 0.57 -3.99 -33.17
C ASP A 143 -0.56 -4.61 -32.33
N GLU A 144 -1.38 -5.45 -32.95
CA GLU A 144 -2.43 -6.20 -32.23
C GLU A 144 -1.83 -7.13 -31.16
N LYS A 145 -0.76 -7.88 -31.50
CA LYS A 145 -0.06 -8.74 -30.53
C LYS A 145 0.58 -7.95 -29.40
N ILE A 146 1.22 -6.82 -29.70
CA ILE A 146 1.81 -5.93 -28.69
C ILE A 146 0.71 -5.41 -27.75
N SER A 147 -0.47 -5.05 -28.27
CA SER A 147 -1.60 -4.58 -27.47
C SER A 147 -2.06 -5.64 -26.45
N VAL A 148 -2.24 -6.88 -26.90
CA VAL A 148 -2.62 -8.00 -26.01
C VAL A 148 -1.58 -8.21 -24.90
N LEU A 149 -0.29 -8.27 -25.26
CA LEU A 149 0.78 -8.46 -24.29
C LEU A 149 0.90 -7.30 -23.29
N LYS A 150 0.65 -6.06 -23.73
CA LYS A 150 0.62 -4.89 -22.84
C LYS A 150 -0.55 -4.95 -21.84
N SER A 151 -1.70 -5.50 -22.25
CA SER A 151 -2.83 -5.75 -21.35
C SER A 151 -2.48 -6.81 -20.29
N GLU A 152 -1.96 -7.96 -20.72
CA GLU A 152 -1.51 -9.02 -19.80
C GLU A 152 -0.44 -8.53 -18.82
N HIS A 153 0.50 -7.71 -19.30
CA HIS A 153 1.52 -7.08 -18.47
C HIS A 153 0.89 -6.18 -17.40
N GLY A 154 -0.11 -5.37 -17.77
CA GLY A 154 -0.85 -4.50 -16.85
C GLY A 154 -1.57 -5.29 -15.75
N GLU A 155 -2.20 -6.41 -16.09
CA GLU A 155 -2.87 -7.30 -15.12
C GLU A 155 -1.87 -7.90 -14.12
N LEU A 156 -0.74 -8.40 -14.61
CA LEU A 156 0.33 -8.95 -13.76
C LEU A 156 0.94 -7.87 -12.86
N ALA A 157 1.11 -6.64 -13.36
CA ALA A 157 1.62 -5.51 -12.59
C ALA A 157 0.66 -5.10 -11.47
N SER A 158 -0.66 -5.08 -11.75
CA SER A 158 -1.69 -4.81 -10.74
C SER A 158 -1.63 -5.85 -9.61
N LYS A 159 -1.58 -7.14 -9.96
CA LYS A 159 -1.47 -8.24 -9.00
C LYS A 159 -0.20 -8.16 -8.15
N LEU A 160 0.91 -7.71 -8.73
CA LEU A 160 2.16 -7.47 -8.00
C LEU A 160 2.03 -6.30 -7.01
N SER A 161 1.33 -5.24 -7.38
CA SER A 161 1.03 -4.12 -6.48
C SER A 161 0.23 -4.58 -5.26
N GLU A 162 -0.86 -5.33 -5.48
CA GLU A 162 -1.68 -5.88 -4.40
C GLU A 162 -0.90 -6.78 -3.43
N LEU A 163 -0.03 -7.64 -3.97
CA LEU A 163 0.81 -8.50 -3.13
C LEU A 163 1.84 -7.70 -2.32
N THR A 164 2.35 -6.61 -2.89
CA THR A 164 3.28 -5.71 -2.20
C THR A 164 2.60 -4.97 -1.05
N GLU A 165 1.34 -4.55 -1.24
CA GLU A 165 0.52 -3.96 -0.18
C GLU A 165 0.22 -4.97 0.92
N LYS A 166 -0.14 -6.22 0.57
CA LYS A 166 -0.35 -7.30 1.53
C LYS A 166 0.91 -7.62 2.34
N GLU A 167 2.09 -7.65 1.71
CA GLU A 167 3.35 -7.86 2.44
C GLU A 167 3.60 -6.77 3.48
N LYS A 168 3.43 -5.50 3.09
CA LYS A 168 3.59 -4.36 4.00
C LYS A 168 2.59 -4.42 5.16
N GLY A 169 1.34 -4.77 4.86
CA GLY A 169 0.29 -4.95 5.85
C GLY A 169 0.68 -6.00 6.89
N VAL A 170 1.10 -7.19 6.47
CA VAL A 170 1.50 -8.28 7.39
C VAL A 170 2.76 -7.91 8.17
N ALA A 171 3.77 -7.32 7.51
CA ALA A 171 5.03 -6.93 8.13
C ALA A 171 4.90 -5.80 9.16
N ALA A 172 3.81 -5.02 9.14
CA ALA A 172 3.57 -3.98 10.13
C ALA A 172 3.13 -4.51 11.51
N TYR A 173 2.69 -5.77 11.57
CA TYR A 173 2.17 -6.41 12.80
C TYR A 173 3.08 -7.52 13.34
N VAL A 174 4.16 -7.86 12.63
CA VAL A 174 5.22 -8.79 13.06
C VAL A 174 6.43 -7.98 13.47
#